data_AF-A0AAD7DQE5-F1
#
_entry.id   AF-A0AAD7DQE5-F1
#
_cell.length_a   1.000
_cell.length_b   1.000
_cell.length_c   1.000
_cell.angle_alpha   90.00
_cell.angle_beta   90.00
_cell.angle_gamma   90.00
#
_symmetry.space_group_name_H-M   'P 1'
#
loop_
_entity.id
_entity.type
_entity.pdbx_description
1 polymer ?
#
loop_
_entity_poly.entity_id
_entity_poly.type
_entity_poly.pdbx_seq_one_letter_code
_entity_poly.pdbx_strand_id
1 'polypeptide(L)'
;MSSACFVVSLQLLYLFQVSNSFPLLHLISVGITTSSSLTPFDPGFNISAVAALAESLPTHSWEFGTATEALLELHSPLLSVFGPAPFPDAVYHPDSVPSLSYAAANIVLGTGANGLSDGAGAVGDPASLGVAAVMLGKTNASFAAAAKSEIDYIVDVAPRWVNGAISQRADVPELWADFMFMAPPFLAYYAADSRNVSLLEIAYRQCGLQREVLLFGSNSSTPSPLNSSPTNGLWHHIVGPQSAEPGLWSTGNGWASMGMARVLATILKAPAPPATPWRADAIADLTGWIKEIVDGARAAPLDGGLLRNYLNDTTTAHGFGEISGSSMLAAVAYRMAILAPEAFPAATYVAWADTIRVELGKNDAAGNPHITSEGIVTPAVNPLGWGDTAPWTAGSPEGNNFVVLMYAAWRDCIWAGVCTR
;
A
#
# COMPACT_ATOMS: atom_id res chain seq x y z
N MET A 1 -45.35 -6.46 65.70
CA MET A 1 -45.09 -6.71 64.27
C MET A 1 -43.80 -5.99 63.91
N SER A 2 -42.98 -6.67 63.10
CA SER A 2 -41.53 -6.53 63.03
C SER A 2 -40.98 -5.26 62.37
N SER A 3 -39.71 -5.03 62.69
CA SER A 3 -38.59 -4.83 61.75
C SER A 3 -37.92 -3.46 61.72
N ALA A 4 -36.60 -3.58 61.72
CA ALA A 4 -35.57 -2.60 61.89
C ALA A 4 -34.98 -2.13 60.54
N CYS A 5 -34.07 -1.15 60.67
CA CYS A 5 -32.86 -0.94 59.87
C CYS A 5 -33.02 -0.31 58.48
N PHE A 6 -32.43 0.88 58.26
CA PHE A 6 -31.07 1.03 57.71
C PHE A 6 -30.74 2.53 57.51
N VAL A 7 -29.56 2.93 57.98
CA VAL A 7 -28.88 4.17 57.60
C VAL A 7 -28.09 3.87 56.33
N VAL A 8 -28.26 4.66 55.27
CA VAL A 8 -27.47 4.57 54.04
C VAL A 8 -26.70 5.87 53.82
N SER A 9 -25.39 5.70 53.68
CA SER A 9 -24.35 6.71 53.48
C SER A 9 -24.48 7.50 52.17
N LEU A 10 -24.09 8.76 52.25
CA LEU A 10 -23.90 9.68 51.13
C LEU A 10 -22.55 9.35 50.44
N GLN A 11 -22.56 8.93 49.17
CA GLN A 11 -21.37 8.89 48.32
C GLN A 11 -21.57 9.84 47.14
N LEU A 12 -20.63 10.78 46.99
CA LEU A 12 -20.51 11.69 45.86
C LEU A 12 -20.27 10.91 44.56
N LEU A 13 -21.13 11.11 43.57
CA LEU A 13 -20.84 10.78 42.18
C LEU A 13 -20.27 12.04 41.49
N TYR A 14 -18.99 11.98 41.14
CA TYR A 14 -18.37 12.87 40.17
C TYR A 14 -18.90 12.51 38.76
N LEU A 15 -19.73 13.39 38.19
CA LEU A 15 -20.10 13.34 36.77
C LEU A 15 -18.96 13.97 35.96
N PHE A 16 -18.15 13.15 35.30
CA PHE A 16 -17.32 13.61 34.18
C PHE A 16 -18.23 13.80 32.96
N GLN A 17 -18.62 15.04 32.67
CA GLN A 17 -19.11 15.42 31.34
C GLN A 17 -17.92 15.37 30.37
N VAL A 18 -17.86 14.33 29.54
CA VAL A 18 -17.02 14.34 28.34
C VAL A 18 -17.75 15.18 27.30
N SER A 19 -17.30 16.42 27.14
CA SER A 19 -17.73 17.30 26.06
C SER A 19 -17.21 16.76 24.72
N ASN A 20 -18.07 16.10 23.96
CA ASN A 20 -17.83 15.81 22.55
C ASN A 20 -17.82 17.12 21.74
N SER A 21 -16.63 17.72 21.65
CA SER A 21 -16.36 18.82 20.73
C SER A 21 -15.73 18.23 19.48
N PHE A 22 -16.56 17.83 18.51
CA PHE A 22 -16.07 17.61 17.14
C PHE A 22 -15.65 18.98 16.58
N PRO A 23 -14.39 19.19 16.17
CA PRO A 23 -14.04 20.40 15.46
C PRO A 23 -14.76 20.37 14.11
N LEU A 24 -15.62 21.37 13.91
CA LEU A 24 -16.27 21.65 12.64
C LEU A 24 -15.16 21.99 11.62
N LEU A 25 -14.75 21.02 10.81
CA LEU A 25 -13.87 21.24 9.68
C LEU A 25 -14.58 22.19 8.72
N HIS A 26 -14.14 23.45 8.68
CA HIS A 26 -14.54 24.37 7.63
C HIS A 26 -14.01 23.84 6.30
N LEU A 27 -14.93 23.32 5.48
CA LEU A 27 -14.75 23.10 4.05
C LEU A 27 -14.49 24.44 3.38
N ILE A 28 -13.23 24.85 3.32
CA ILE A 28 -12.79 25.87 2.38
C ILE A 28 -12.70 25.16 1.03
N SER A 29 -13.77 25.26 0.24
CA SER A 29 -13.71 24.92 -1.19
C SER A 29 -12.84 25.97 -1.88
N VAL A 30 -11.53 25.73 -1.92
CA VAL A 30 -10.66 26.43 -2.85
C VAL A 30 -10.92 25.78 -4.20
N GLY A 31 -11.69 26.45 -5.05
CA GLY A 31 -11.76 26.13 -6.47
C GLY A 31 -10.38 26.39 -7.09
N ILE A 32 -9.53 25.37 -7.14
CA ILE A 32 -8.27 25.43 -7.88
C ILE A 32 -8.58 25.04 -9.33
N THR A 33 -8.98 26.02 -10.13
CA THR A 33 -8.85 25.96 -11.58
C THR A 33 -7.48 26.52 -11.96
N THR A 34 -6.44 25.70 -11.78
CA THR A 34 -5.15 25.93 -12.42
C THR A 34 -4.74 24.62 -13.05
N SER A 35 -4.38 24.65 -14.33
CA SER A 35 -3.52 23.66 -14.96
C SER A 35 -2.23 23.59 -14.11
N SER A 36 -2.25 22.76 -13.07
CA SER A 36 -1.03 22.44 -12.34
C SER A 36 -0.24 21.52 -13.24
N SER A 37 1.06 21.83 -13.41
CA SER A 37 1.99 20.83 -13.91
C SER A 37 1.77 19.54 -13.10
N LEU A 38 1.58 18.41 -13.78
CA LEU A 38 1.44 17.08 -13.17
C LEU A 38 2.59 16.79 -12.20
N THR A 39 3.75 17.37 -12.51
CA THR A 39 4.99 17.32 -11.78
C THR A 39 5.43 18.74 -11.40
N PRO A 40 4.80 19.39 -10.40
CA PRO A 40 5.05 20.81 -10.11
C PRO A 40 6.29 21.05 -9.25
N PHE A 41 6.90 19.99 -8.71
CA PHE A 41 8.05 20.05 -7.82
C PHE A 41 9.19 19.22 -8.40
N ASP A 42 10.41 19.73 -8.28
CA ASP A 42 11.61 19.02 -8.73
C ASP A 42 12.09 18.08 -7.62
N PRO A 43 12.06 16.76 -7.81
CA PRO A 43 12.57 15.83 -6.79
C PRO A 43 14.10 15.68 -6.82
N GLY A 44 14.80 16.35 -7.74
CA GLY A 44 16.24 16.18 -7.99
C GLY A 44 16.56 15.27 -9.18
N PHE A 45 15.56 14.85 -9.95
CA PHE A 45 15.69 13.99 -11.13
C PHE A 45 14.48 14.15 -12.08
N ASN A 46 14.60 13.67 -13.31
CA ASN A 46 13.55 13.80 -14.33
C ASN A 46 12.41 12.81 -14.09
N ILE A 47 11.46 13.18 -13.22
CA ILE A 47 10.29 12.36 -12.90
C ILE A 47 9.41 12.04 -14.12
N SER A 48 9.34 12.92 -15.12
CA SER A 48 8.57 12.66 -16.34
C SER A 48 9.17 11.54 -17.18
N ALA A 49 10.51 11.42 -17.23
CA ALA A 49 11.17 10.30 -17.89
C ALA A 49 10.97 8.99 -17.11
N VAL A 50 11.06 9.05 -15.77
CA VAL A 50 10.76 7.89 -14.91
C VAL A 50 9.34 7.39 -15.14
N ALA A 51 8.35 8.28 -15.19
CA ALA A 51 6.96 7.94 -15.42
C ALA A 51 6.71 7.32 -16.81
N ALA A 52 7.40 7.81 -17.85
CA ALA A 52 7.30 7.21 -19.19
C ALA A 52 7.78 5.74 -19.21
N LEU A 53 8.88 5.44 -18.51
CA LEU A 53 9.34 4.05 -18.36
C LEU A 53 8.45 3.23 -17.44
N ALA A 54 7.91 3.85 -16.38
CA ALA A 54 6.95 3.22 -15.48
C ALA A 54 5.70 2.70 -16.22
N GLU A 55 5.27 3.42 -17.26
CA GLU A 55 4.19 3.01 -18.16
C GLU A 55 4.63 1.95 -19.19
N SER A 56 5.86 2.03 -19.73
CA SER A 56 6.25 1.16 -20.86
C SER A 56 6.92 -0.17 -20.50
N LEU A 57 7.53 -0.26 -19.32
CA LEU A 57 8.28 -1.45 -18.87
C LEU A 57 7.41 -2.64 -18.44
N PRO A 58 6.22 -2.48 -17.82
CA PRO A 58 5.40 -3.60 -17.38
C PRO A 58 5.09 -4.63 -18.46
N THR A 59 5.12 -5.90 -18.08
CA THR A 59 4.87 -7.06 -18.95
C THR A 59 3.98 -8.12 -18.29
N HIS A 60 3.78 -8.06 -16.97
CA HIS A 60 2.96 -8.99 -16.20
C HIS A 60 1.82 -8.29 -15.45
N SER A 61 0.83 -9.07 -15.00
CA SER A 61 -0.41 -8.59 -14.40
C SER A 61 -0.19 -7.67 -13.19
N TRP A 62 0.67 -8.05 -12.24
CA TRP A 62 0.98 -7.20 -11.08
C TRP A 62 1.70 -5.90 -11.47
N GLU A 63 2.57 -5.96 -12.48
CA GLU A 63 3.28 -4.78 -13.01
C GLU A 63 2.28 -3.82 -13.68
N PHE A 64 1.30 -4.34 -14.44
CA PHE A 64 0.24 -3.54 -15.03
C PHE A 64 -0.65 -2.87 -13.98
N GLY A 65 -1.04 -3.59 -12.91
CA GLY A 65 -1.82 -3.00 -11.83
C GLY A 65 -1.05 -1.94 -11.05
N THR A 66 0.24 -2.17 -10.82
CA THR A 66 1.12 -1.20 -10.16
C THR A 66 1.28 0.07 -10.98
N ALA A 67 1.49 -0.07 -12.29
CA ALA A 67 1.55 1.07 -13.20
C ALA A 67 0.23 1.82 -13.29
N THR A 68 -0.88 1.10 -13.28
CA THR A 68 -2.22 1.69 -13.22
C THR A 68 -2.39 2.57 -11.97
N GLU A 69 -1.98 2.09 -10.79
CA GLU A 69 -2.04 2.87 -9.55
C GLU A 69 -1.10 4.08 -9.59
N ALA A 70 0.16 3.89 -10.05
CA ALA A 70 1.13 4.97 -10.15
C ALA A 70 0.66 6.10 -11.07
N LEU A 71 0.11 5.75 -12.24
CA LEU A 71 -0.48 6.69 -13.19
C LEU A 71 -1.73 7.36 -12.61
N LEU A 72 -2.55 6.64 -11.84
CA LEU A 72 -3.74 7.20 -11.20
C LEU A 72 -3.33 8.26 -10.17
N GLU A 73 -2.38 7.94 -9.29
CA GLU A 73 -1.88 8.88 -8.29
C GLU A 73 -1.15 10.07 -8.93
N LEU A 74 -0.41 9.88 -10.02
CA LEU A 74 0.30 10.95 -10.70
C LEU A 74 -0.64 11.88 -11.48
N HIS A 75 -1.49 11.31 -12.33
CA HIS A 75 -2.30 12.07 -13.30
C HIS A 75 -3.70 12.43 -12.81
N SER A 76 -4.24 11.67 -11.86
CA SER A 76 -5.60 11.85 -11.36
C SER A 76 -5.67 11.64 -9.84
N PRO A 77 -4.85 12.35 -9.04
CA PRO A 77 -4.73 12.11 -7.60
C PRO A 77 -6.05 12.25 -6.83
N LEU A 78 -7.01 13.02 -7.36
CA LEU A 78 -8.34 13.17 -6.75
C LEU A 78 -9.16 11.87 -6.81
N LEU A 79 -8.83 10.96 -7.72
CA LEU A 79 -9.51 9.67 -7.93
C LEU A 79 -8.86 8.52 -7.16
N SER A 80 -7.61 8.65 -6.73
CA SER A 80 -6.97 7.61 -5.91
C SER A 80 -7.54 7.60 -4.50
N VAL A 81 -7.39 6.50 -3.78
CA VAL A 81 -7.83 6.36 -2.37
C VAL A 81 -7.21 7.40 -1.43
N PHE A 82 -6.11 8.04 -1.83
CA PHE A 82 -5.48 9.12 -1.10
C PHE A 82 -6.12 10.50 -1.34
N GLY A 83 -6.89 10.66 -2.41
CA GLY A 83 -7.71 11.84 -2.68
C GLY A 83 -8.78 12.11 -1.61
N PRO A 84 -9.39 13.31 -1.60
CA PRO A 84 -10.34 13.72 -0.55
C PRO A 84 -11.68 12.97 -0.59
N ALA A 85 -12.12 12.54 -1.78
CA ALA A 85 -13.39 11.85 -1.99
C ALA A 85 -13.23 10.73 -3.04
N PRO A 86 -12.55 9.63 -2.68
CA PRO A 86 -12.07 8.62 -3.63
C PRO A 86 -13.12 7.61 -4.08
N PHE A 87 -14.34 7.67 -3.53
CA PHE A 87 -15.46 6.82 -3.91
C PHE A 87 -16.52 7.66 -4.62
N PRO A 88 -16.24 8.07 -5.88
CA PRO A 88 -17.14 8.94 -6.61
C PRO A 88 -18.37 8.15 -7.11
N ASP A 89 -19.55 8.73 -6.91
CA ASP A 89 -20.74 8.37 -7.69
C ASP A 89 -20.53 8.73 -9.19
N ALA A 90 -19.57 9.60 -9.49
CA ALA A 90 -19.23 10.02 -10.84
C ALA A 90 -18.63 8.88 -11.68
N VAL A 91 -18.95 8.92 -12.97
CA VAL A 91 -18.53 7.96 -13.98
C VAL A 91 -17.39 8.58 -14.80
N TYR A 92 -16.26 7.89 -14.90
CA TYR A 92 -15.10 8.35 -15.68
C TYR A 92 -14.91 7.48 -16.91
N HIS A 93 -14.62 8.12 -18.04
CA HIS A 93 -14.31 7.43 -19.28
C HIS A 93 -12.79 7.24 -19.41
N PRO A 94 -12.33 6.08 -19.92
CA PRO A 94 -10.90 5.81 -20.15
C PRO A 94 -10.20 6.91 -20.94
N ASP A 95 -10.89 7.47 -21.94
CA ASP A 95 -10.39 8.55 -22.81
C ASP A 95 -10.06 9.85 -22.05
N SER A 96 -10.53 9.99 -20.81
CA SER A 96 -10.34 11.17 -19.96
C SER A 96 -9.40 10.94 -18.77
N VAL A 97 -9.04 9.69 -18.47
CA VAL A 97 -8.22 9.32 -17.31
C VAL A 97 -7.11 8.38 -17.78
N PRO A 98 -5.85 8.86 -17.92
CA PRO A 98 -4.75 8.08 -18.48
C PRO A 98 -4.56 6.69 -17.85
N SER A 99 -4.67 6.58 -16.53
CA SER A 99 -4.55 5.30 -15.82
C SER A 99 -5.66 4.31 -16.19
N LEU A 100 -6.89 4.78 -16.42
CA LEU A 100 -7.99 3.92 -16.86
C LEU A 100 -7.84 3.49 -18.33
N SER A 101 -7.32 4.37 -19.18
CA SER A 101 -6.93 4.00 -20.55
C SER A 101 -5.86 2.92 -20.54
N TYR A 102 -4.82 3.08 -19.72
CA TYR A 102 -3.74 2.12 -19.57
C TYR A 102 -4.27 0.77 -19.04
N ALA A 103 -5.08 0.79 -17.98
CA ALA A 103 -5.69 -0.43 -17.42
C ALA A 103 -6.57 -1.15 -18.44
N ALA A 104 -7.43 -0.42 -19.17
CA ALA A 104 -8.31 -1.00 -20.17
C ALA A 104 -7.54 -1.67 -21.32
N ALA A 105 -6.35 -1.18 -21.66
CA ALA A 105 -5.49 -1.77 -22.68
C ALA A 105 -4.76 -3.05 -22.20
N ASN A 106 -4.53 -3.19 -20.89
CA ASN A 106 -3.74 -4.29 -20.31
C ASN A 106 -4.59 -5.34 -19.57
N ILE A 107 -5.86 -5.05 -19.25
CA ILE A 107 -6.79 -6.05 -18.75
C ILE A 107 -7.15 -7.03 -19.86
N VAL A 108 -6.88 -8.32 -19.62
CA VAL A 108 -7.28 -9.41 -20.49
C VAL A 108 -8.29 -10.25 -19.72
N LEU A 109 -9.57 -10.13 -20.10
CA LEU A 109 -10.67 -10.77 -19.37
C LEU A 109 -10.57 -12.30 -19.45
N GLY A 110 -10.53 -12.94 -18.28
CA GLY A 110 -10.50 -14.39 -18.14
C GLY A 110 -11.48 -14.89 -17.07
N THR A 111 -11.09 -15.91 -16.32
CA THR A 111 -11.93 -16.57 -15.30
C THR A 111 -11.10 -17.09 -14.13
N GLY A 112 -11.73 -17.31 -12.99
CA GLY A 112 -11.07 -17.86 -11.80
C GLY A 112 -10.03 -16.89 -11.27
N ALA A 113 -8.82 -17.38 -10.95
CA ALA A 113 -7.69 -16.55 -10.54
C ALA A 113 -7.21 -15.57 -11.62
N ASN A 114 -7.61 -15.76 -12.88
CA ASN A 114 -7.16 -14.99 -14.04
C ASN A 114 -8.29 -14.10 -14.59
N GLY A 115 -9.19 -13.60 -13.75
CA GLY A 115 -10.38 -12.84 -14.18
C GLY A 115 -10.02 -11.51 -14.85
N LEU A 116 -9.00 -10.82 -14.35
CA LEU A 116 -8.56 -9.51 -14.85
C LEU A 116 -7.31 -9.53 -15.74
N SER A 117 -6.48 -10.58 -15.65
CA SER A 117 -5.34 -10.85 -16.53
C SER A 117 -4.76 -12.22 -16.20
N ASP A 118 -3.74 -12.68 -16.93
CA ASP A 118 -3.01 -13.89 -16.58
C ASP A 118 -2.16 -13.67 -15.32
N GLY A 119 -2.44 -14.43 -14.26
CA GLY A 119 -1.72 -14.40 -12.99
C GLY A 119 -0.57 -15.37 -12.90
N ALA A 120 -0.28 -16.19 -13.93
CA ALA A 120 0.76 -17.21 -13.88
C ALA A 120 0.66 -18.15 -12.65
N GLY A 121 -0.56 -18.40 -12.16
CA GLY A 121 -0.82 -19.22 -10.97
C GLY A 121 -0.92 -18.44 -9.66
N ALA A 122 -0.81 -17.11 -9.70
CA ALA A 122 -1.09 -16.21 -8.59
C ALA A 122 -2.56 -15.80 -8.52
N VAL A 123 -3.05 -15.64 -7.29
CA VAL A 123 -4.36 -15.07 -6.93
C VAL A 123 -4.25 -13.55 -6.82
N GLY A 124 -3.13 -13.03 -6.30
CA GLY A 124 -2.95 -11.60 -6.09
C GLY A 124 -2.67 -10.83 -7.37
N ASP A 125 -1.91 -11.38 -8.31
CA ASP A 125 -1.34 -10.58 -9.41
C ASP A 125 -2.41 -9.99 -10.35
N PRO A 126 -3.44 -10.75 -10.78
CA PRO A 126 -4.54 -10.18 -11.55
C PRO A 126 -5.38 -9.19 -10.75
N ALA A 127 -5.51 -9.39 -9.43
CA ALA A 127 -6.24 -8.52 -8.52
C ALA A 127 -5.67 -7.10 -8.45
N SER A 128 -4.39 -6.91 -8.78
CA SER A 128 -3.74 -5.59 -8.85
C SER A 128 -4.43 -4.59 -9.78
N LEU A 129 -5.10 -5.07 -10.83
CA LEU A 129 -5.89 -4.27 -11.79
C LEU A 129 -7.31 -3.98 -11.30
N GLY A 130 -7.72 -4.56 -10.17
CA GLY A 130 -9.10 -4.60 -9.71
C GLY A 130 -9.72 -3.24 -9.41
N VAL A 131 -8.96 -2.30 -8.83
CA VAL A 131 -9.45 -0.94 -8.58
C VAL A 131 -9.86 -0.24 -9.88
N ALA A 132 -9.01 -0.32 -10.91
CA ALA A 132 -9.33 0.23 -12.22
C ALA A 132 -10.47 -0.53 -12.89
N ALA A 133 -10.54 -1.85 -12.75
CA ALA A 133 -11.66 -2.64 -13.27
C ALA A 133 -13.01 -2.22 -12.67
N VAL A 134 -13.05 -1.86 -11.37
CA VAL A 134 -14.26 -1.29 -10.74
C VAL A 134 -14.62 0.06 -11.35
N MET A 135 -13.65 0.96 -11.51
CA MET A 135 -13.87 2.28 -12.12
C MET A 135 -14.36 2.16 -13.57
N LEU A 136 -13.71 1.30 -14.37
CA LEU A 136 -14.09 0.97 -15.74
C LEU A 136 -15.48 0.32 -15.81
N GLY A 137 -15.80 -0.52 -14.83
CA GLY A 137 -17.07 -1.23 -14.69
C GLY A 137 -18.31 -0.32 -14.68
N LYS A 138 -18.15 0.95 -14.27
CA LYS A 138 -19.23 1.95 -14.31
C LYS A 138 -19.69 2.31 -15.72
N THR A 139 -18.83 2.11 -16.74
CA THR A 139 -19.16 2.36 -18.15
C THR A 139 -19.22 1.08 -19.00
N ASN A 140 -18.69 -0.03 -18.50
CA ASN A 140 -18.56 -1.27 -19.26
C ASN A 140 -18.86 -2.49 -18.38
N ALA A 141 -19.98 -3.15 -18.68
CA ALA A 141 -20.48 -4.29 -17.92
C ALA A 141 -19.52 -5.50 -17.89
N SER A 142 -18.65 -5.66 -18.87
CA SER A 142 -17.67 -6.75 -18.89
C SER A 142 -16.59 -6.56 -17.83
N PHE A 143 -16.09 -5.33 -17.65
CA PHE A 143 -15.16 -5.03 -16.55
C PHE A 143 -15.85 -5.16 -15.18
N ALA A 144 -17.11 -4.72 -15.06
CA ALA A 144 -17.88 -4.90 -13.82
C ALA A 144 -18.06 -6.39 -13.47
N ALA A 145 -18.41 -7.22 -14.45
CA ALA A 145 -18.59 -8.66 -14.26
C ALA A 145 -17.26 -9.34 -13.89
N ALA A 146 -16.15 -8.98 -14.56
CA ALA A 146 -14.84 -9.54 -14.28
C ALA A 146 -14.31 -9.11 -12.89
N ALA A 147 -14.45 -7.83 -12.52
CA ALA A 147 -14.11 -7.36 -11.18
C ALA A 147 -14.89 -8.15 -10.11
N LYS A 148 -16.20 -8.34 -10.30
CA LYS A 148 -16.99 -9.16 -9.37
C LYS A 148 -16.49 -10.61 -9.32
N SER A 149 -16.27 -11.24 -10.49
CA SER A 149 -15.83 -12.64 -10.55
C SER A 149 -14.47 -12.86 -9.90
N GLU A 150 -13.55 -11.91 -10.03
CA GLU A 150 -12.23 -11.94 -9.39
C GLU A 150 -12.37 -11.86 -7.86
N ILE A 151 -13.19 -10.93 -7.36
CA ILE A 151 -13.51 -10.83 -5.92
C ILE A 151 -14.09 -12.14 -5.38
N ASP A 152 -15.09 -12.69 -6.08
CA ASP A 152 -15.74 -13.95 -5.68
C ASP A 152 -14.70 -15.09 -5.63
N TYR A 153 -13.78 -15.18 -6.61
CA TYR A 153 -12.72 -16.18 -6.59
C TYR A 153 -11.76 -15.99 -5.41
N ILE A 154 -11.25 -14.78 -5.20
CA ILE A 154 -10.32 -14.44 -4.12
C ILE A 154 -10.93 -14.79 -2.75
N VAL A 155 -12.20 -14.44 -2.54
CA VAL A 155 -12.86 -14.62 -1.23
C VAL A 155 -13.36 -16.04 -1.02
N ASP A 156 -13.96 -16.67 -2.03
CA ASP A 156 -14.70 -17.92 -1.81
C ASP A 156 -13.95 -19.18 -2.28
N VAL A 157 -12.93 -19.03 -3.14
CA VAL A 157 -12.29 -20.18 -3.83
C VAL A 157 -10.80 -20.31 -3.53
N ALA A 158 -10.07 -19.20 -3.45
CA ALA A 158 -8.62 -19.23 -3.27
C ALA A 158 -8.19 -20.07 -2.05
N PRO A 159 -7.07 -20.82 -2.12
CA PRO A 159 -6.54 -21.56 -0.98
C PRO A 159 -6.32 -20.65 0.23
N ARG A 160 -6.42 -21.20 1.43
CA ARG A 160 -6.21 -20.44 2.67
C ARG A 160 -5.15 -21.08 3.53
N TRP A 161 -4.33 -20.24 4.15
CA TRP A 161 -3.43 -20.66 5.22
C TRP A 161 -4.21 -21.14 6.43
N VAL A 162 -3.55 -21.81 7.39
CA VAL A 162 -4.21 -22.41 8.55
C VAL A 162 -4.96 -21.40 9.44
N ASN A 163 -4.53 -20.13 9.47
CA ASN A 163 -5.22 -19.05 10.18
C ASN A 163 -6.33 -18.38 9.35
N GLY A 164 -6.54 -18.79 8.10
CA GLY A 164 -7.55 -18.24 7.20
C GLY A 164 -7.05 -17.13 6.28
N ALA A 165 -5.75 -16.77 6.29
CA ALA A 165 -5.17 -15.85 5.32
C ALA A 165 -5.35 -16.40 3.89
N ILE A 166 -5.77 -15.56 2.95
CA ILE A 166 -5.91 -15.93 1.53
C ILE A 166 -4.52 -16.12 0.94
N SER A 167 -4.35 -17.20 0.18
CA SER A 167 -3.10 -17.52 -0.49
C SER A 167 -2.81 -16.55 -1.65
N GLN A 168 -1.53 -16.24 -1.85
CA GLN A 168 -1.05 -15.66 -3.10
C GLN A 168 -1.10 -16.68 -4.23
N ARG A 169 -1.01 -17.99 -3.94
CA ARG A 169 -0.99 -19.06 -4.96
C ARG A 169 -2.35 -19.72 -5.12
N ALA A 170 -2.74 -19.99 -6.37
CA ALA A 170 -4.04 -20.55 -6.70
C ALA A 170 -4.16 -22.05 -6.38
N ASP A 171 -3.03 -22.75 -6.21
CA ASP A 171 -2.94 -24.21 -6.08
C ASP A 171 -2.50 -24.71 -4.70
N VAL A 172 -1.85 -23.87 -3.89
CA VAL A 172 -1.41 -24.19 -2.53
C VAL A 172 -1.62 -23.02 -1.59
N PRO A 173 -1.77 -23.23 -0.27
CA PRO A 173 -1.62 -22.16 0.71
C PRO A 173 -0.17 -21.67 0.77
N GLU A 174 0.08 -20.45 0.32
CA GLU A 174 1.39 -19.79 0.33
C GLU A 174 1.19 -18.28 0.39
N LEU A 175 1.83 -17.63 1.36
CA LEU A 175 1.66 -16.21 1.64
C LEU A 175 2.88 -15.43 1.15
N TRP A 176 2.63 -14.39 0.38
CA TRP A 176 3.66 -13.50 -0.16
C TRP A 176 3.34 -12.09 0.31
N ALA A 177 4.35 -11.33 0.73
CA ALA A 177 4.16 -9.94 1.13
C ALA A 177 3.55 -9.09 0.01
N ASP A 178 3.83 -9.44 -1.24
CA ASP A 178 3.35 -8.86 -2.49
C ASP A 178 1.82 -8.83 -2.59
N PHE A 179 1.15 -9.89 -2.12
CA PHE A 179 -0.31 -10.02 -2.10
C PHE A 179 -0.99 -8.78 -1.51
N MET A 180 -0.34 -8.16 -0.52
CA MET A 180 -0.85 -7.02 0.23
C MET A 180 -1.10 -5.78 -0.61
N PHE A 181 -0.30 -5.52 -1.64
CA PHE A 181 -0.53 -4.37 -2.52
C PHE A 181 -1.58 -4.66 -3.59
N MET A 182 -1.80 -5.93 -3.90
CA MET A 182 -2.66 -6.33 -5.01
C MET A 182 -4.12 -6.53 -4.57
N ALA A 183 -4.37 -7.51 -3.70
CA ALA A 183 -5.72 -8.00 -3.44
C ALA A 183 -6.45 -7.23 -2.32
N PRO A 184 -5.88 -6.97 -1.12
CA PRO A 184 -6.59 -6.24 -0.06
C PRO A 184 -7.08 -4.84 -0.48
N PRO A 185 -6.29 -4.01 -1.20
CA PRO A 185 -6.76 -2.72 -1.70
C PRO A 185 -7.92 -2.85 -2.70
N PHE A 186 -7.89 -3.87 -3.56
CA PHE A 186 -8.99 -4.16 -4.48
C PHE A 186 -10.27 -4.55 -3.73
N LEU A 187 -10.18 -5.49 -2.78
CA LEU A 187 -11.30 -5.87 -1.91
C LEU A 187 -11.89 -4.66 -1.19
N ALA A 188 -11.03 -3.82 -0.61
CA ALA A 188 -11.44 -2.62 0.12
C ALA A 188 -12.12 -1.59 -0.78
N TYR A 189 -11.56 -1.32 -1.96
CA TYR A 189 -12.12 -0.37 -2.92
C TYR A 189 -13.48 -0.85 -3.46
N TYR A 190 -13.56 -2.12 -3.89
CA TYR A 190 -14.82 -2.72 -4.35
C TYR A 190 -15.88 -2.65 -3.25
N ALA A 191 -15.50 -2.97 -2.00
CA ALA A 191 -16.40 -2.91 -0.86
C ALA A 191 -16.93 -1.50 -0.58
N ALA A 192 -16.07 -0.48 -0.67
CA ALA A 192 -16.47 0.90 -0.47
C ALA A 192 -17.41 1.40 -1.59
N ASP A 193 -17.08 1.10 -2.86
CA ASP A 193 -17.90 1.48 -4.02
C ASP A 193 -19.28 0.81 -4.00
N SER A 194 -19.31 -0.48 -3.61
CA SER A 194 -20.55 -1.27 -3.50
C SER A 194 -21.27 -1.15 -2.15
N ARG A 195 -20.75 -0.34 -1.22
CA ARG A 195 -21.27 -0.16 0.16
C ARG A 195 -21.38 -1.49 0.93
N ASN A 196 -20.48 -2.43 0.68
CA ASN A 196 -20.42 -3.74 1.31
C ASN A 196 -19.53 -3.72 2.56
N VAL A 197 -20.11 -3.42 3.72
CA VAL A 197 -19.38 -3.32 5.00
C VAL A 197 -18.68 -4.63 5.38
N SER A 198 -19.28 -5.79 5.10
CA SER A 198 -18.69 -7.08 5.43
C SER A 198 -17.46 -7.40 4.59
N LEU A 199 -17.47 -7.05 3.29
CA LEU A 199 -16.29 -7.21 2.44
C LEU A 199 -15.17 -6.25 2.83
N LEU A 200 -15.51 -5.03 3.27
CA LEU A 200 -14.51 -4.07 3.76
C LEU A 200 -13.83 -4.59 5.04
N GLU A 201 -14.60 -5.21 5.93
CA GLU A 201 -14.05 -5.90 7.11
C GLU A 201 -13.14 -7.07 6.71
N ILE A 202 -13.52 -7.86 5.70
CA ILE A 202 -12.67 -8.95 5.17
C ILE A 202 -11.35 -8.38 4.67
N ALA A 203 -11.35 -7.29 3.90
CA ALA A 203 -10.11 -6.67 3.39
C ALA A 203 -9.17 -6.27 4.53
N TYR A 204 -9.70 -5.63 5.59
CA TYR A 204 -8.94 -5.32 6.80
C TYR A 204 -8.41 -6.58 7.49
N ARG A 205 -9.26 -7.57 7.76
CA ARG A 205 -8.88 -8.79 8.48
C ARG A 205 -7.81 -9.58 7.75
N GLN A 206 -7.85 -9.61 6.41
CA GLN A 206 -6.80 -10.25 5.62
C GLN A 206 -5.43 -9.60 5.84
N CYS A 207 -5.36 -8.29 6.08
CA CYS A 207 -4.09 -7.64 6.42
C CYS A 207 -3.49 -8.19 7.73
N GLY A 208 -4.32 -8.36 8.76
CA GLY A 208 -3.89 -8.93 10.03
C GLY A 208 -3.49 -10.40 9.92
N LEU A 209 -4.26 -11.20 9.18
CA LEU A 209 -3.97 -12.63 8.97
C LEU A 209 -2.68 -12.87 8.18
N GLN A 210 -2.37 -12.00 7.21
CA GLN A 210 -1.07 -12.01 6.51
C GLN A 210 0.06 -11.64 7.48
N ARG A 211 -0.11 -10.56 8.25
CA ARG A 211 0.87 -10.12 9.26
C ARG A 211 1.22 -11.24 10.25
N GLU A 212 0.22 -11.95 10.78
CA GLU A 212 0.43 -13.03 11.76
C GLU A 212 1.42 -14.10 11.30
N VAL A 213 1.52 -14.34 9.99
CA VAL A 213 2.38 -15.38 9.41
C VAL A 213 3.67 -14.79 8.86
N LEU A 214 3.59 -13.66 8.17
CA LEU A 214 4.72 -13.06 7.48
C LEU A 214 5.62 -12.23 8.40
N LEU A 215 5.13 -11.72 9.54
CA LEU A 215 5.96 -10.95 10.46
C LEU A 215 7.15 -11.78 10.95
N PHE A 216 8.37 -11.24 10.81
CA PHE A 216 9.61 -11.92 11.16
C PHE A 216 9.57 -12.45 12.60
N GLY A 217 10.00 -13.70 12.81
CA GLY A 217 9.98 -14.34 14.13
C GLY A 217 8.60 -14.82 14.59
N SER A 218 7.55 -14.62 13.80
CA SER A 218 6.25 -15.23 14.06
C SER A 218 6.26 -16.71 13.67
N ASN A 219 5.37 -17.48 14.31
CA ASN A 219 5.00 -18.82 13.89
C ASN A 219 3.53 -19.04 14.21
N SER A 220 2.91 -20.05 13.58
CA SER A 220 1.48 -20.35 13.71
C SER A 220 1.01 -20.67 15.14
N SER A 221 1.90 -20.91 16.09
CA SER A 221 1.58 -21.30 17.46
C SER A 221 1.74 -20.17 18.49
N THR A 222 2.46 -19.10 18.15
CA THR A 222 2.67 -17.92 19.01
C THR A 222 2.57 -16.64 18.18
N PRO A 223 1.35 -16.12 17.92
CA PRO A 223 1.18 -14.86 17.18
C PRO A 223 1.83 -13.70 17.94
N SER A 224 2.52 -12.80 17.23
CA SER A 224 3.05 -11.59 17.86
C SER A 224 1.88 -10.73 18.39
N PRO A 225 1.92 -10.30 19.68
CA PRO A 225 0.86 -9.46 20.22
C PRO A 225 0.69 -8.19 19.38
N LEU A 226 -0.56 -7.73 19.25
CA LEU A 226 -0.90 -6.45 18.64
C LEU A 226 0.01 -5.34 19.21
N ASN A 227 0.68 -4.60 18.33
CA ASN A 227 1.58 -3.48 18.66
C ASN A 227 2.85 -3.88 19.44
N SER A 228 3.29 -5.13 19.31
CA SER A 228 4.63 -5.55 19.69
C SER A 228 5.22 -6.42 18.59
N SER A 229 6.39 -6.02 18.09
CA SER A 229 7.21 -6.88 17.26
C SER A 229 8.55 -7.09 17.98
N PRO A 230 8.91 -8.34 18.33
CA PRO A 230 10.23 -8.65 18.88
C PRO A 230 11.35 -8.53 17.82
N THR A 231 10.99 -8.16 16.59
CA THR A 231 11.78 -8.34 15.36
C THR A 231 11.79 -7.09 14.47
N ASN A 232 11.61 -5.91 15.07
CA ASN A 232 11.59 -4.61 14.39
C ASN A 232 10.47 -4.44 13.34
N GLY A 233 9.44 -5.28 13.34
CA GLY A 233 8.24 -5.09 12.53
C GLY A 233 8.32 -5.54 11.07
N LEU A 234 9.48 -6.04 10.64
CA LEU A 234 9.72 -6.47 9.26
C LEU A 234 9.09 -7.83 8.96
N TRP A 235 8.70 -8.03 7.70
CA TRP A 235 8.06 -9.25 7.23
C TRP A 235 9.04 -10.08 6.39
N HIS A 236 8.91 -11.40 6.51
CA HIS A 236 9.37 -12.36 5.52
C HIS A 236 8.70 -12.07 4.18
N HIS A 237 9.42 -12.31 3.09
CA HIS A 237 8.90 -12.17 1.74
C HIS A 237 7.85 -13.24 1.44
N ILE A 238 8.21 -14.53 1.54
CA ILE A 238 7.34 -15.65 1.18
C ILE A 238 7.39 -16.76 2.24
N VAL A 239 6.22 -17.17 2.72
CA VAL A 239 6.03 -18.33 3.60
C VAL A 239 5.06 -19.32 2.94
N GLY A 240 5.55 -20.51 2.61
CA GLY A 240 4.72 -21.60 2.10
C GLY A 240 5.52 -22.76 1.51
N PRO A 241 4.87 -23.70 0.83
CA PRO A 241 5.48 -24.97 0.43
C PRO A 241 6.18 -24.96 -0.94
N GLN A 242 5.99 -23.95 -1.80
CA GLN A 242 6.49 -23.96 -3.17
C GLN A 242 7.63 -22.97 -3.41
N SER A 243 7.45 -21.72 -2.99
CA SER A 243 8.31 -20.58 -3.35
C SER A 243 8.91 -19.91 -2.12
N ALA A 244 9.02 -20.64 -1.01
CA ALA A 244 9.49 -20.12 0.27
C ALA A 244 10.79 -19.32 0.15
N GLU A 245 10.74 -18.07 0.59
CA GLU A 245 11.85 -17.15 0.63
C GLU A 245 11.67 -16.31 1.91
N PRO A 246 12.27 -16.72 3.04
CA PRO A 246 12.07 -16.05 4.31
C PRO A 246 12.94 -14.79 4.46
N GLY A 247 13.44 -14.22 3.37
CA GLY A 247 14.22 -12.99 3.38
C GLY A 247 13.41 -11.79 3.87
N LEU A 248 14.09 -10.83 4.51
CA LEU A 248 13.50 -9.53 4.87
C LEU A 248 13.64 -8.57 3.70
N TRP A 249 12.96 -8.90 2.61
CA TRP A 249 13.04 -8.21 1.34
C TRP A 249 12.43 -6.81 1.44
N SER A 250 13.19 -5.79 1.09
CA SER A 250 12.78 -4.39 1.20
C SER A 250 11.55 -4.10 0.33
N THR A 251 11.55 -4.60 -0.92
CA THR A 251 10.42 -4.50 -1.85
C THR A 251 9.17 -5.18 -1.28
N GLY A 252 9.29 -6.40 -0.74
CA GLY A 252 8.18 -7.11 -0.09
C GLY A 252 7.58 -6.33 1.10
N ASN A 253 8.44 -5.73 1.94
CA ASN A 253 8.00 -4.86 3.03
C ASN A 253 7.34 -3.56 2.52
N GLY A 254 7.82 -3.01 1.40
CA GLY A 254 7.18 -1.92 0.68
C GLY A 254 5.77 -2.28 0.20
N TRP A 255 5.60 -3.44 -0.45
CA TRP A 255 4.29 -3.96 -0.86
C TRP A 255 3.33 -4.10 0.32
N ALA A 256 3.78 -4.75 1.39
CA ALA A 256 2.99 -4.96 2.61
C ALA A 256 2.48 -3.65 3.20
N SER A 257 3.39 -2.70 3.42
CA SER A 257 3.06 -1.43 4.07
C SER A 257 2.23 -0.50 3.20
N MET A 258 2.53 -0.39 1.89
CA MET A 258 1.73 0.46 0.99
C MET A 258 0.35 -0.15 0.71
N GLY A 259 0.26 -1.47 0.58
CA GLY A 259 -1.01 -2.18 0.48
C GLY A 259 -1.93 -1.88 1.67
N MET A 260 -1.40 -2.00 2.89
CA MET A 260 -2.11 -1.62 4.11
C MET A 260 -2.46 -0.12 4.14
N ALA A 261 -1.59 0.77 3.65
CA ALA A 261 -1.87 2.20 3.58
C ALA A 261 -3.06 2.51 2.64
N ARG A 262 -3.17 1.81 1.50
CA ARG A 262 -4.32 1.92 0.58
C ARG A 262 -5.62 1.41 1.22
N VAL A 263 -5.56 0.31 1.97
CA VAL A 263 -6.70 -0.21 2.76
C VAL A 263 -7.12 0.77 3.84
N LEU A 264 -6.17 1.33 4.61
CA LEU A 264 -6.43 2.34 5.63
C LEU A 264 -7.07 3.59 5.03
N ALA A 265 -6.52 4.13 3.95
CA ALA A 265 -7.07 5.30 3.26
C ALA A 265 -8.51 5.03 2.78
N THR A 266 -8.78 3.82 2.32
CA THR A 266 -10.13 3.37 1.95
C THR A 266 -11.05 3.35 3.17
N ILE A 267 -10.65 2.69 4.26
CA ILE A 267 -11.45 2.58 5.48
C ILE A 267 -11.72 3.95 6.11
N LEU A 268 -10.82 4.93 6.02
CA LEU A 268 -11.05 6.27 6.53
C LEU A 268 -12.16 7.01 5.76
N LYS A 269 -12.31 6.73 4.46
CA LYS A 269 -13.16 7.50 3.55
C LYS A 269 -14.39 6.73 3.05
N ALA A 270 -14.44 5.42 3.28
CA ALA A 270 -15.53 4.57 2.82
C ALA A 270 -16.87 5.02 3.43
N PRO A 271 -17.95 5.04 2.63
CA PRO A 271 -19.29 5.27 3.14
C PRO A 271 -19.68 4.05 3.99
N ALA A 272 -19.75 4.23 5.31
CA ALA A 272 -20.21 3.19 6.22
C ALA A 272 -21.18 3.75 7.27
N PRO A 273 -22.10 2.93 7.81
CA PRO A 273 -22.96 3.34 8.90
C PRO A 273 -22.17 3.90 10.09
N PRO A 274 -22.71 4.87 10.86
CA PRO A 274 -22.02 5.50 11.99
C PRO A 274 -21.55 4.56 13.12
N ALA A 275 -21.96 3.29 13.10
CA ALA A 275 -21.71 2.31 14.16
C ALA A 275 -21.11 1.00 13.61
N THR A 276 -20.07 1.09 12.79
CA THR A 276 -19.28 -0.09 12.37
C THR A 276 -18.26 -0.45 13.45
N PRO A 277 -18.50 -1.48 14.30
CA PRO A 277 -17.76 -1.64 15.56
C PRO A 277 -16.26 -1.90 15.37
N TRP A 278 -15.87 -2.59 14.30
CA TRP A 278 -14.48 -2.93 13.99
C TRP A 278 -13.68 -1.77 13.39
N ARG A 279 -14.31 -0.67 12.96
CA ARG A 279 -13.65 0.36 12.15
C ARG A 279 -12.56 1.10 12.91
N ALA A 280 -12.81 1.40 14.18
CA ALA A 280 -11.82 2.06 15.05
C ALA A 280 -10.59 1.16 15.26
N ASP A 281 -10.82 -0.13 15.54
CA ASP A 281 -9.76 -1.12 15.70
C ASP A 281 -8.97 -1.27 14.40
N ALA A 282 -9.65 -1.39 13.25
CA ALA A 282 -8.98 -1.48 11.95
C ALA A 282 -8.10 -0.26 11.63
N ILE A 283 -8.53 0.95 11.99
CA ILE A 283 -7.73 2.17 11.82
C ILE A 283 -6.48 2.11 12.70
N ALA A 284 -6.64 1.76 13.98
CA ALA A 284 -5.53 1.66 14.92
C ALA A 284 -4.53 0.56 14.50
N ASP A 285 -5.05 -0.61 14.15
CA ASP A 285 -4.28 -1.79 13.78
C ASP A 285 -3.49 -1.57 12.48
N LEU A 286 -4.14 -1.11 11.40
CA LEU A 286 -3.43 -0.82 10.15
C LEU A 286 -2.37 0.27 10.36
N THR A 287 -2.68 1.32 11.12
CA THR A 287 -1.70 2.37 11.44
C THR A 287 -0.50 1.80 12.19
N GLY A 288 -0.74 0.93 13.18
CA GLY A 288 0.30 0.26 13.96
C GLY A 288 1.17 -0.67 13.11
N TRP A 289 0.56 -1.53 12.30
CA TRP A 289 1.26 -2.51 11.46
C TRP A 289 2.09 -1.85 10.35
N ILE A 290 1.59 -0.77 9.75
CA ILE A 290 2.37 0.03 8.80
C ILE A 290 3.57 0.67 9.52
N LYS A 291 3.35 1.20 10.73
CA LYS A 291 4.40 1.84 11.53
C LYS A 291 5.49 0.86 11.93
N GLU A 292 5.13 -0.37 12.28
CA GLU A 292 6.09 -1.45 12.56
C GLU A 292 7.07 -1.66 11.39
N ILE A 293 6.55 -1.81 10.15
CA ILE A 293 7.39 -2.00 8.96
C ILE A 293 8.28 -0.77 8.70
N VAL A 294 7.70 0.44 8.75
CA VAL A 294 8.45 1.67 8.47
C VAL A 294 9.52 1.93 9.54
N ASP A 295 9.25 1.66 10.81
CA ASP A 295 10.27 1.75 11.87
C ASP A 295 11.38 0.71 11.68
N GLY A 296 11.03 -0.51 11.27
CA GLY A 296 11.99 -1.54 10.93
C GLY A 296 12.93 -1.13 9.80
N ALA A 297 12.37 -0.59 8.72
CA ALA A 297 13.13 -0.07 7.60
C ALA A 297 14.02 1.11 8.01
N ARG A 298 13.50 2.03 8.84
CA ARG A 298 14.27 3.17 9.36
C ARG A 298 15.44 2.77 10.24
N ALA A 299 15.30 1.66 10.97
CA ALA A 299 16.36 1.11 11.82
C ALA A 299 17.35 0.22 11.04
N ALA A 300 17.03 -0.15 9.80
CA ALA A 300 17.87 -1.01 8.97
C ALA A 300 19.14 -0.27 8.51
N PRO A 301 20.28 -0.99 8.38
CA PRO A 301 21.49 -0.42 7.79
C PRO A 301 21.28 -0.05 6.33
N LEU A 302 21.74 1.14 5.95
CA LEU A 302 21.75 1.58 4.55
C LEU A 302 22.99 1.09 3.81
N ASP A 303 22.93 1.14 2.49
CA ASP A 303 24.04 0.93 1.56
C ASP A 303 23.99 2.01 0.49
N GLY A 304 25.02 2.87 0.43
CA GLY A 304 25.00 4.02 -0.48
C GLY A 304 23.80 4.97 -0.28
N GLY A 305 23.28 5.07 0.94
CA GLY A 305 22.12 5.91 1.27
C GLY A 305 20.76 5.30 0.89
N LEU A 306 20.74 4.13 0.27
CA LEU A 306 19.52 3.35 -0.01
C LEU A 306 19.31 2.26 1.05
N LEU A 307 18.06 1.82 1.22
CA LEU A 307 17.77 0.57 1.93
C LEU A 307 18.38 -0.60 1.15
N ARG A 308 18.77 -1.65 1.89
CA ARG A 308 19.29 -2.88 1.30
C ARG A 308 18.16 -3.76 0.78
N ASN A 309 18.42 -4.48 -0.31
CA ASN A 309 17.51 -5.47 -0.89
C ASN A 309 17.03 -6.47 0.16
N TYR A 310 17.96 -7.05 0.91
CA TYR A 310 17.67 -7.73 2.18
C TYR A 310 18.00 -6.77 3.31
N LEU A 311 16.98 -6.23 3.97
CA LEU A 311 17.10 -5.11 4.91
C LEU A 311 18.14 -5.33 6.01
N ASN A 312 18.32 -6.56 6.46
CA ASN A 312 19.24 -6.93 7.54
C ASN A 312 20.60 -7.47 7.07
N ASP A 313 20.79 -7.72 5.77
CA ASP A 313 22.01 -8.35 5.29
C ASP A 313 23.12 -7.32 5.00
N THR A 314 24.14 -7.30 5.85
CA THR A 314 25.32 -6.41 5.68
C THR A 314 26.57 -7.19 5.25
N THR A 315 26.43 -8.48 5.00
CA THR A 315 27.55 -9.43 4.95
C THR A 315 27.66 -10.18 3.64
N THR A 316 26.56 -10.28 2.88
CA THR A 316 26.54 -10.98 1.59
C THR A 316 26.13 -10.07 0.44
N ALA A 317 26.24 -10.59 -0.78
CA ALA A 317 25.84 -9.89 -1.99
C ALA A 317 24.32 -9.71 -2.13
N HIS A 318 23.50 -10.37 -1.31
CA HIS A 318 22.05 -10.14 -1.27
C HIS A 318 21.71 -8.76 -0.69
N GLY A 319 22.58 -8.19 0.13
CA GLY A 319 22.36 -6.93 0.84
C GLY A 319 22.75 -5.66 0.11
N PHE A 320 22.74 -5.61 -1.23
CA PHE A 320 23.07 -4.38 -1.96
C PHE A 320 22.00 -3.30 -1.75
N GLY A 321 22.38 -2.02 -1.74
CA GLY A 321 21.43 -0.91 -1.71
C GLY A 321 20.55 -0.93 -2.95
N GLU A 322 19.23 -0.83 -2.79
CA GLU A 322 18.28 -0.95 -3.90
C GLU A 322 17.18 0.11 -3.85
N ILE A 323 16.70 0.52 -5.02
CA ILE A 323 15.85 1.70 -5.19
C ILE A 323 14.34 1.40 -5.08
N SER A 324 13.90 0.18 -5.35
CA SER A 324 12.48 -0.20 -5.35
C SER A 324 11.93 -0.12 -3.91
N GLY A 325 12.40 -0.97 -3.00
CA GLY A 325 11.96 -0.96 -1.61
C GLY A 325 12.22 0.38 -0.93
N SER A 326 13.37 1.01 -1.21
CA SER A 326 13.67 2.39 -0.75
C SER A 326 12.58 3.39 -1.12
N SER A 327 12.22 3.48 -2.41
CA SER A 327 11.22 4.43 -2.88
C SER A 327 9.82 4.12 -2.35
N MET A 328 9.42 2.85 -2.33
CA MET A 328 8.09 2.47 -1.81
C MET A 328 7.95 2.77 -0.31
N LEU A 329 8.95 2.45 0.51
CA LEU A 329 8.88 2.71 1.95
C LEU A 329 8.95 4.22 2.26
N ALA A 330 9.68 5.01 1.47
CA ALA A 330 9.62 6.47 1.53
C ALA A 330 8.22 6.99 1.14
N ALA A 331 7.60 6.42 0.10
CA ALA A 331 6.23 6.75 -0.31
C ALA A 331 5.24 6.51 0.83
N VAL A 332 5.34 5.37 1.53
CA VAL A 332 4.50 5.05 2.69
C VAL A 332 4.68 6.08 3.79
N ALA A 333 5.92 6.47 4.11
CA ALA A 333 6.17 7.49 5.13
C ALA A 333 5.51 8.84 4.79
N TYR A 334 5.55 9.29 3.54
CA TYR A 334 4.83 10.49 3.10
C TYR A 334 3.31 10.32 3.19
N ARG A 335 2.75 9.19 2.72
CA ARG A 335 1.30 8.91 2.79
C ARG A 335 0.81 8.89 4.24
N MET A 336 1.55 8.22 5.13
CA MET A 336 1.17 8.07 6.52
C MET A 336 1.34 9.35 7.34
N ALA A 337 2.29 10.22 7.00
CA ALA A 337 2.38 11.56 7.61
C ALA A 337 1.13 12.42 7.35
N ILE A 338 0.40 12.17 6.27
CA ILE A 338 -0.89 12.82 5.98
C ILE A 338 -2.05 12.08 6.66
N LEU A 339 -2.09 10.75 6.55
CA LEU A 339 -3.22 9.94 7.03
C LEU A 339 -3.28 9.81 8.56
N ALA A 340 -2.13 9.75 9.21
CA ALA A 340 -1.99 9.50 10.65
C ALA A 340 -0.84 10.34 11.25
N PRO A 341 -0.91 11.68 11.21
CA PRO A 341 0.19 12.58 11.58
C PRO A 341 0.67 12.42 13.03
N GLU A 342 -0.20 11.97 13.94
CA GLU A 342 0.16 11.71 15.34
C GLU A 342 1.08 10.48 15.47
N ALA A 343 0.82 9.42 14.70
CA ALA A 343 1.64 8.21 14.69
C ALA A 343 2.89 8.37 13.79
N PHE A 344 2.80 9.23 12.78
CA PHE A 344 3.85 9.53 11.80
C PHE A 344 4.24 11.01 11.78
N PRO A 345 4.77 11.58 12.89
CA PRO A 345 5.19 12.97 12.93
C PRO A 345 6.19 13.31 11.83
N ALA A 346 5.92 14.39 11.08
CA ALA A 346 6.73 14.80 9.94
C ALA A 346 8.23 14.97 10.28
N ALA A 347 8.55 15.53 11.45
CA ALA A 347 9.92 15.70 11.92
C ALA A 347 10.75 14.40 11.96
N THR A 348 10.08 13.25 11.97
CA THR A 348 10.69 11.92 12.06
C THR A 348 10.59 11.17 10.73
N TYR A 349 9.38 11.05 10.17
CA TYR A 349 9.13 10.17 9.02
C TYR A 349 9.30 10.88 7.69
N VAL A 350 8.80 12.11 7.56
CA VAL A 350 9.05 12.93 6.36
C VAL A 350 10.55 13.22 6.25
N ALA A 351 11.20 13.60 7.36
CA ALA A 351 12.65 13.82 7.37
C ALA A 351 13.45 12.60 6.88
N TRP A 352 13.07 11.38 7.28
CA TRP A 352 13.71 10.16 6.79
C TRP A 352 13.38 9.86 5.32
N ALA A 353 12.12 10.00 4.92
CA ALA A 353 11.71 9.81 3.53
C ALA A 353 12.40 10.80 2.59
N ASP A 354 12.66 12.03 3.06
CA ASP A 354 13.42 13.04 2.33
C ASP A 354 14.89 12.61 2.15
N THR A 355 15.51 11.94 3.13
CA THR A 355 16.89 11.44 2.93
C THR A 355 16.98 10.43 1.80
N ILE A 356 15.99 9.54 1.68
CA ILE A 356 15.92 8.57 0.59
C ILE A 356 15.65 9.29 -0.72
N ARG A 357 14.59 10.10 -0.79
CA ARG A 357 14.21 10.85 -2.00
C ARG A 357 15.38 11.69 -2.54
N VAL A 358 16.12 12.36 -1.66
CA VAL A 358 17.30 13.15 -2.05
C VAL A 358 18.44 12.26 -2.53
N GLU A 359 18.62 11.07 -1.95
CA GLU A 359 19.61 10.10 -2.44
C GLU A 359 19.32 9.61 -3.86
N LEU A 360 18.04 9.39 -4.20
CA LEU A 360 17.63 8.98 -5.55
C LEU A 360 18.06 9.97 -6.65
N GLY A 361 18.25 11.25 -6.31
CA GLY A 361 18.75 12.29 -7.24
C GLY A 361 20.28 12.36 -7.35
N LYS A 362 21.02 11.49 -6.65
CA LYS A 362 22.50 11.48 -6.63
C LYS A 362 23.09 10.36 -7.47
N ASN A 363 24.42 10.37 -7.52
CA ASN A 363 25.21 9.27 -8.06
C ASN A 363 25.74 8.39 -6.93
N ASP A 364 25.87 7.10 -7.21
CA ASP A 364 26.51 6.12 -6.36
C ASP A 364 28.02 6.42 -6.18
N ALA A 365 28.69 5.60 -5.35
CA ALA A 365 30.12 5.75 -5.09
C ALA A 365 31.02 5.54 -6.33
N ALA A 366 30.52 4.88 -7.37
CA ALA A 366 31.21 4.68 -8.65
C ALA A 366 30.90 5.81 -9.67
N GLY A 367 30.04 6.75 -9.31
CA GLY A 367 29.64 7.89 -10.15
C GLY A 367 28.46 7.60 -11.08
N ASN A 368 27.79 6.45 -10.95
CA ASN A 368 26.58 6.15 -11.74
C ASN A 368 25.34 6.78 -11.08
N PRO A 369 24.43 7.40 -11.85
CA PRO A 369 23.22 7.97 -11.28
C PRO A 369 22.26 6.89 -10.79
N HIS A 370 21.57 7.16 -9.68
CA HIS A 370 20.46 6.32 -9.22
C HIS A 370 19.24 6.39 -10.14
N ILE A 371 19.04 7.55 -10.76
CA ILE A 371 18.04 7.77 -11.80
C ILE A 371 18.72 8.40 -13.01
N THR A 372 18.80 7.66 -14.12
CA THR A 372 19.46 8.16 -15.33
C THR A 372 18.68 9.30 -15.98
N SER A 373 19.30 10.00 -16.94
CA SER A 373 18.62 11.04 -17.73
C SER A 373 17.41 10.53 -18.50
N GLU A 374 17.41 9.24 -18.85
CA GLU A 374 16.34 8.52 -19.53
C GLU A 374 15.26 8.03 -18.57
N GLY A 375 15.43 8.22 -17.26
CA GLY A 375 14.48 7.82 -16.23
C GLY A 375 14.63 6.38 -15.74
N ILE A 376 15.72 5.69 -16.10
CA ILE A 376 15.99 4.34 -15.59
C ILE A 376 16.32 4.45 -14.10
N VAL A 377 15.59 3.71 -13.26
CA VAL A 377 15.89 3.62 -11.82
C VAL A 377 16.83 2.46 -11.55
N THR A 378 17.87 2.70 -10.76
CA THR A 378 18.93 1.72 -10.53
C THR A 378 19.73 2.02 -9.25
N PRO A 379 20.37 1.02 -8.63
CA PRO A 379 20.12 -0.42 -8.74
C PRO A 379 18.73 -0.81 -8.22
N ALA A 380 18.05 -1.73 -8.90
CA ALA A 380 16.78 -2.31 -8.47
C ALA A 380 16.92 -3.82 -8.19
N VAL A 381 15.93 -4.39 -7.51
CA VAL A 381 15.78 -5.84 -7.37
C VAL A 381 15.34 -6.47 -8.70
N ASN A 382 15.65 -7.76 -8.91
CA ASN A 382 15.05 -8.53 -10.00
C ASN A 382 13.73 -9.17 -9.51
N PRO A 383 12.56 -8.69 -9.97
CA PRO A 383 11.27 -9.23 -9.49
C PRO A 383 10.99 -10.66 -9.97
N LEU A 384 11.67 -11.12 -11.02
CA LEU A 384 11.55 -12.48 -11.54
C LEU A 384 12.60 -13.45 -10.95
N GLY A 385 13.51 -12.94 -10.12
CA GLY A 385 14.63 -13.67 -9.56
C GLY A 385 14.98 -13.12 -8.18
N TRP A 386 14.13 -13.36 -7.18
CA TRP A 386 14.27 -12.79 -5.84
C TRP A 386 15.59 -13.12 -5.13
N GLY A 387 16.19 -14.27 -5.45
CA GLY A 387 17.50 -14.69 -4.95
C GLY A 387 18.69 -14.10 -5.71
N ASP A 388 18.45 -13.29 -6.74
CA ASP A 388 19.53 -12.71 -7.53
C ASP A 388 20.34 -11.71 -6.71
N THR A 389 21.65 -11.90 -6.73
CA THR A 389 22.62 -11.02 -6.05
C THR A 389 23.21 -9.97 -6.98
N ALA A 390 22.90 -10.05 -8.28
CA ALA A 390 23.28 -9.06 -9.27
C ALA A 390 22.18 -7.97 -9.32
N PRO A 391 22.52 -6.70 -9.02
CA PRO A 391 21.54 -5.63 -9.09
C PRO A 391 21.00 -5.45 -10.51
N TRP A 392 19.69 -5.23 -10.62
CA TRP A 392 19.05 -4.93 -11.89
C TRP A 392 19.27 -3.46 -12.27
N THR A 393 19.79 -3.21 -13.47
CA THR A 393 20.22 -1.87 -13.92
C THR A 393 19.60 -1.41 -15.23
N ALA A 394 18.82 -2.27 -15.89
CA ALA A 394 18.23 -1.98 -17.20
C ALA A 394 16.88 -1.25 -17.15
N GLY A 395 16.36 -0.98 -15.96
CA GLY A 395 14.98 -0.50 -15.73
C GLY A 395 14.11 -1.62 -15.16
N SER A 396 13.48 -1.34 -14.02
CA SER A 396 12.61 -2.28 -13.31
C SER A 396 11.17 -1.75 -13.38
N PRO A 397 10.19 -2.51 -13.89
CA PRO A 397 8.78 -2.11 -13.87
C PRO A 397 8.33 -1.68 -12.47
N GLU A 398 8.68 -2.45 -11.43
CA GLU A 398 8.37 -2.11 -10.04
C GLU A 398 9.11 -0.85 -9.60
N GLY A 399 10.43 -0.81 -9.77
CA GLY A 399 11.23 0.33 -9.30
C GLY A 399 10.77 1.65 -9.92
N ASN A 400 10.54 1.68 -11.23
CA ASN A 400 10.09 2.89 -11.92
C ASN A 400 8.73 3.35 -11.40
N ASN A 401 7.79 2.42 -11.23
CA ASN A 401 6.48 2.74 -10.67
C ASN A 401 6.54 3.18 -9.20
N PHE A 402 7.46 2.63 -8.42
CA PHE A 402 7.61 2.98 -7.01
C PHE A 402 8.20 4.37 -6.81
N VAL A 403 9.12 4.78 -7.67
CA VAL A 403 9.60 6.17 -7.71
C VAL A 403 8.47 7.13 -8.09
N VAL A 404 7.58 6.75 -9.01
CA VAL A 404 6.39 7.56 -9.33
C VAL A 404 5.44 7.66 -8.14
N LEU A 405 5.15 6.55 -7.45
CA LEU A 405 4.31 6.55 -6.24
C LEU A 405 4.94 7.39 -5.11
N MET A 406 6.26 7.30 -4.91
CA MET A 406 7.00 8.14 -3.97
C MET A 406 6.87 9.61 -4.32
N TYR A 407 7.05 9.97 -5.59
CA TYR A 407 6.90 11.34 -6.05
C TYR A 407 5.47 11.85 -5.84
N ALA A 408 4.45 11.06 -6.19
CA ALA A 408 3.05 11.43 -6.00
C ALA A 408 2.72 11.63 -4.51
N ALA A 409 3.20 10.74 -3.64
CA ALA A 409 3.04 10.85 -2.19
C ALA A 409 3.72 12.11 -1.62
N TRP A 410 4.94 12.41 -2.05
CA TRP A 410 5.68 13.62 -1.64
C TRP A 410 4.99 14.90 -2.13
N ARG A 411 4.57 14.94 -3.41
CA ARG A 411 3.82 16.06 -3.98
C ARG A 411 2.54 16.34 -3.20
N ASP A 412 1.77 15.30 -2.91
CA ASP A 412 0.52 15.42 -2.15
C ASP A 412 0.80 15.85 -0.70
N CYS A 413 1.91 15.40 -0.10
CA CYS A 413 2.37 15.85 1.22
C CYS A 413 2.73 17.34 1.25
N ILE A 414 3.34 17.88 0.18
CA ILE A 414 3.58 19.31 0.02
C ILE A 414 2.26 20.07 -0.09
N TRP A 415 1.32 19.58 -0.92
CA TRP A 415 0.00 20.21 -1.06
C TRP A 415 -0.81 20.20 0.24
N ALA A 416 -0.65 19.17 1.07
CA ALA A 416 -1.24 19.10 2.40
C ALA A 416 -0.55 20.02 3.44
N GLY A 417 0.56 20.67 3.08
CA GLY A 417 1.34 21.51 4.01
C GLY A 417 2.12 20.73 5.06
N VAL A 418 2.29 19.42 4.86
CA VAL A 418 3.02 18.53 5.77
C VAL A 418 4.51 18.44 5.39
N CYS A 419 4.81 18.45 4.10
CA CYS A 419 6.17 18.43 3.56
C CYS A 419 6.61 19.81 3.04
N THR A 420 7.92 20.04 3.05
CA THR A 420 8.56 21.17 2.37
C THR A 420 9.16 20.75 1.03
N ARG A 421 9.39 21.73 0.16
CA ARG A 421 10.01 21.53 -1.17
C ARG A 421 11.50 21.29 -1.05
#